data_AF-A0A7C0ZQ42-F1
#
_entry.id   AF-A0A7C0ZQ42-F1
#
_cell.length_a   1.000
_cell.length_b   1.000
_cell.length_c   1.000
_cell.angle_alpha   90.00
_cell.angle_beta   90.00
_cell.angle_gamma   90.00
#
_symmetry.space_group_name_H-M   'P 1'
#
loop_
_entity.id
_entity.type
_entity.pdbx_description
1 polymer ?
#
loop_
_entity_poly.entity_id
_entity_poly.type
_entity_poly.pdbx_seq_one_letter_code
_entity_poly.pdbx_strand_id
1 'polypeptide(L)'
;MKPRKIKDNIYWMGFVDWDSRLFDSLIPLPDGTSYNAYLIEGSEKTVLIDAVEEELFYELEAQLENVAKLDYVIALHAEQDHSGCIPQILARYPEAKLIASPKAKGILMDLLQ
;
A
#
# COMPACT_ATOMS: atom_id res chain seq x y z
N MET A 1 -11.61 -4.39 4.51
CA MET A 1 -11.34 -4.89 5.89
C MET A 1 -11.21 -3.71 6.87
N LYS A 2 -11.09 -3.90 8.20
CA LYS A 2 -10.74 -2.78 9.13
C LYS A 2 -9.23 -2.76 9.40
N PRO A 3 -8.60 -1.57 9.61
CA PRO A 3 -7.20 -1.49 10.00
C PRO A 3 -6.95 -2.26 11.30
N ARG A 4 -5.88 -3.06 11.34
CA ARG A 4 -5.52 -3.84 12.52
C ARG A 4 -4.37 -3.16 13.26
N LYS A 5 -4.60 -2.78 14.52
CA LYS A 5 -3.57 -2.20 15.37
C LYS A 5 -2.46 -3.23 15.63
N ILE A 6 -1.23 -2.89 15.26
CA ILE A 6 -0.02 -3.64 15.64
C ILE A 6 0.52 -3.10 16.95
N LYS A 7 0.64 -1.77 17.05
CA LYS A 7 1.09 -1.02 18.22
C LYS A 7 0.36 0.32 18.26
N ASP A 8 0.50 1.08 19.33
CA ASP A 8 0.08 2.48 19.36
C ASP A 8 0.58 3.21 18.11
N ASN A 9 -0.37 3.80 17.39
CA ASN A 9 -0.16 4.57 16.16
C ASN A 9 0.47 3.79 14.98
N ILE A 10 0.49 2.46 15.03
CA ILE A 10 1.01 1.60 13.95
C ILE A 10 -0.08 0.58 13.60
N TYR A 11 -0.54 0.63 12.36
CA TYR A 11 -1.63 -0.20 11.88
C TYR A 11 -1.20 -0.97 10.64
N TRP A 12 -1.57 -2.25 10.63
CA TRP A 12 -1.60 -3.05 9.42
C TRP A 12 -2.88 -2.77 8.65
N MET A 13 -2.74 -2.59 7.34
CA MET A 13 -3.80 -2.39 6.37
C MET A 13 -3.55 -3.27 5.14
N GLY A 14 -4.51 -3.25 4.21
CA GLY A 14 -4.40 -3.96 2.93
C GLY A 14 -5.44 -5.08 2.82
N PHE A 15 -5.04 -6.23 2.29
CA PHE A 15 -5.99 -7.28 1.92
C PHE A 15 -5.43 -8.67 2.19
N VAL A 16 -6.27 -9.60 2.63
CA VAL A 16 -5.92 -11.02 2.71
C VAL A 16 -6.68 -11.74 1.62
N ASP A 17 -5.94 -12.27 0.67
CA ASP A 17 -6.48 -13.06 -0.43
C ASP A 17 -6.34 -14.54 -0.11
N TRP A 18 -7.39 -15.09 0.50
CA TRP A 18 -7.50 -16.52 0.79
C TRP A 18 -7.75 -17.37 -0.45
N ASP A 19 -8.11 -16.77 -1.57
CA ASP A 19 -8.49 -17.45 -2.80
C ASP A 19 -7.35 -17.51 -3.82
N SER A 20 -6.31 -16.69 -3.67
CA SER A 20 -5.08 -16.79 -4.46
C SER A 20 -4.46 -18.19 -4.37
N ARG A 21 -4.11 -18.76 -5.52
CA ARG A 21 -3.50 -20.11 -5.63
C ARG A 21 -2.12 -20.12 -6.25
N LEU A 22 -1.72 -19.03 -6.91
CA LEU A 22 -0.43 -18.89 -7.56
C LEU A 22 0.10 -17.48 -7.31
N PHE A 23 1.32 -17.38 -6.78
CA PHE A 23 2.10 -16.15 -6.76
C PHE A 23 2.91 -16.07 -8.05
N ASP A 24 2.83 -14.93 -8.71
CA ASP A 24 3.53 -14.62 -9.97
C ASP A 24 3.34 -15.70 -11.04
N SER A 25 2.15 -16.31 -11.07
CA SER A 25 1.77 -17.44 -11.94
C SER A 25 2.67 -18.68 -11.86
N LEU A 26 3.56 -18.78 -10.86
CA LEU A 26 4.62 -19.79 -10.79
C LEU A 26 4.64 -20.55 -9.46
N ILE A 27 4.46 -19.85 -8.34
CA ILE A 27 4.67 -20.41 -7.01
C ILE A 27 3.31 -20.75 -6.37
N PRO A 28 3.04 -22.01 -6.00
CA PRO A 28 1.78 -22.38 -5.36
C PRO A 28 1.54 -21.70 -4.01
N LEU A 29 0.30 -21.24 -3.79
CA LEU A 29 -0.18 -20.63 -2.56
C LEU A 29 -1.34 -21.45 -1.97
N PRO A 30 -1.07 -22.57 -1.27
CA PRO A 30 -2.12 -23.42 -0.71
C PRO A 30 -2.97 -22.71 0.35
N ASP A 31 -2.38 -21.73 1.04
CA ASP A 31 -3.01 -21.00 2.15
C ASP A 31 -3.34 -19.53 1.78
N GLY A 32 -3.29 -19.18 0.49
CA GLY A 32 -3.48 -17.81 0.02
C GLY A 32 -2.28 -16.90 0.27
N THR A 33 -2.51 -15.59 0.19
CA THR A 33 -1.50 -14.55 0.43
C THR A 33 -2.13 -13.29 1.05
N SER A 34 -1.31 -12.28 1.29
CA SER A 34 -1.74 -10.97 1.78
C SER A 34 -0.96 -9.86 1.10
N TYR A 35 -1.66 -8.77 0.80
CA TYR A 35 -1.11 -7.52 0.30
C TYR A 35 -1.06 -6.55 1.47
N ASN A 36 0.14 -6.18 1.91
CA ASN A 36 0.36 -5.55 3.20
C ASN A 36 0.80 -4.10 3.05
N ALA A 37 -0.01 -3.18 3.59
CA ALA A 37 0.36 -1.78 3.75
C ALA A 37 0.38 -1.42 5.24
N TYR A 38 1.18 -0.42 5.62
CA TYR A 38 1.31 -0.01 7.02
C TYR A 38 1.11 1.48 7.19
N LEU A 39 0.13 1.84 8.01
CA LEU A 39 -0.08 3.23 8.42
C LEU A 39 0.67 3.50 9.73
N ILE A 40 1.48 4.56 9.73
CA ILE A 40 2.14 5.06 10.94
C ILE A 40 1.71 6.51 11.17
N GLU A 41 1.11 6.75 12.33
CA GLU A 41 0.68 8.08 12.79
C GLU A 41 1.74 8.65 13.75
N GLY A 42 2.71 9.36 13.18
CA GLY A 42 3.73 10.06 13.97
C GLY A 42 3.14 11.24 14.75
N SER A 43 3.95 11.84 15.62
CA SER A 43 3.55 13.03 16.39
C SER A 43 3.27 14.25 15.50
N GLU A 44 3.94 14.35 14.35
CA GLU A 44 3.84 15.50 13.44
C GLU A 44 3.39 15.11 12.02
N LYS A 45 3.60 13.86 11.63
CA LYS A 45 3.51 13.38 10.25
C LYS A 45 2.88 12.02 10.19
N THR A 46 2.05 11.80 9.18
CA THR A 46 1.45 10.48 8.90
C THR A 46 2.07 9.89 7.64
N VAL A 47 2.42 8.61 7.70
CA VAL A 47 2.99 7.89 6.55
C VAL A 47 2.24 6.59 6.29
N LEU A 48 2.07 6.29 5.01
CA LEU A 48 1.68 4.97 4.53
C LEU A 48 2.91 4.30 3.91
N ILE A 49 3.23 3.08 4.32
CA ILE A 49 4.31 2.27 3.78
C ILE A 49 3.71 1.18 2.91
N ASP A 50 4.17 1.11 1.66
CA ASP A 50 3.63 0.32 0.57
C ASP A 50 2.11 0.54 0.38
N ALA A 51 1.56 -0.16 -0.60
CA ALA A 51 0.17 -0.12 -0.98
C ALA A 51 -0.29 -1.55 -1.30
N VAL A 52 -1.29 -1.67 -2.18
CA VAL A 52 -1.79 -2.95 -2.70
C VAL A 52 -1.86 -2.88 -4.22
N GLU A 53 -2.21 -4.01 -4.84
CA GLU A 53 -2.57 -4.08 -6.26
C GLU A 53 -3.71 -3.11 -6.61
N GLU A 54 -3.74 -2.63 -7.85
CA GLU A 54 -4.70 -1.61 -8.28
C GLU A 54 -6.16 -2.03 -8.03
N GLU A 55 -6.50 -3.27 -8.34
CA GLU A 55 -7.84 -3.85 -8.19
C GLU A 55 -8.30 -3.89 -6.72
N LEU A 56 -7.35 -3.89 -5.79
CA LEU A 56 -7.60 -3.91 -4.35
C LEU A 56 -7.65 -2.50 -3.73
N PHE A 57 -7.54 -1.44 -4.54
CA PHE A 57 -7.55 -0.06 -4.05
C PHE A 57 -8.75 0.22 -3.13
N TYR A 58 -9.96 -0.20 -3.49
CA TYR A 58 -11.17 0.09 -2.69
C TYR A 58 -11.11 -0.52 -1.28
N GLU A 59 -10.45 -1.67 -1.11
CA GLU A 59 -10.26 -2.30 0.20
C GLU A 59 -9.30 -1.50 1.08
N LEU A 60 -8.21 -0.99 0.50
CA LEU A 60 -7.27 -0.11 1.19
C LEU A 60 -7.87 1.28 1.43
N GLU A 61 -8.64 1.80 0.48
CA GLU A 61 -9.31 3.10 0.57
C GLU A 61 -10.31 3.13 1.73
N ALA A 62 -11.12 2.09 1.89
CA ALA A 62 -12.05 1.97 3.01
C ALA A 62 -11.31 1.97 4.37
N GLN A 63 -10.09 1.44 4.42
CA GLN A 63 -9.26 1.46 5.63
C GLN A 63 -8.67 2.84 5.92
N LEU A 64 -8.50 3.67 4.89
CA LEU A 64 -8.02 5.04 4.97
C LEU A 64 -9.14 6.07 5.20
N GLU A 65 -10.40 5.65 5.36
CA GLU A 65 -11.57 6.53 5.52
C GLU A 65 -11.38 7.58 6.64
N ASN A 66 -10.79 7.17 7.76
CA ASN A 66 -10.58 8.04 8.93
C ASN A 66 -9.19 8.71 8.95
N VAL A 67 -8.38 8.54 7.90
CA VAL A 67 -7.06 9.15 7.78
C VAL A 67 -7.21 10.47 7.04
N ALA A 68 -7.29 11.56 7.79
CA ALA A 68 -7.53 12.90 7.23
C ALA A 68 -6.35 13.44 6.40
N LYS A 69 -5.12 12.99 6.70
CA LYS A 69 -3.91 13.49 6.07
C LYS A 69 -2.86 12.38 5.96
N LEU A 70 -2.21 12.31 4.81
CA LEU A 70 -0.94 11.62 4.61
C LEU A 70 0.11 12.66 4.21
N ASP A 71 1.24 12.68 4.90
CA ASP A 71 2.39 13.48 4.52
C ASP A 71 3.31 12.73 3.56
N TYR A 72 3.37 11.40 3.69
CA TYR A 72 4.27 10.55 2.91
C TYR A 72 3.59 9.24 2.51
N VAL A 73 3.95 8.77 1.32
CA VAL A 73 3.80 7.38 0.90
C VAL A 73 5.20 6.84 0.66
N ILE A 74 5.59 5.76 1.31
CA ILE A 74 6.90 5.12 1.11
C ILE A 74 6.68 3.88 0.25
N ALA A 75 7.26 3.85 -0.95
CA ALA A 75 7.33 2.66 -1.77
C ALA A 75 8.66 1.93 -1.51
N LEU A 76 8.59 0.78 -0.84
CA LEU A 76 9.71 -0.13 -0.65
C LEU A 76 9.97 -0.94 -1.92
N HIS A 77 8.90 -1.33 -2.62
CA HIS A 77 8.93 -2.10 -3.86
C HIS A 77 8.21 -1.37 -4.99
N ALA A 78 8.61 -1.65 -6.22
CA ALA A 78 7.98 -1.09 -7.42
C ALA A 78 7.10 -2.10 -8.16
N GLU A 79 7.01 -3.33 -7.67
CA GLU A 79 6.11 -4.35 -8.20
C GLU A 79 4.65 -3.95 -7.92
N GLN A 80 3.75 -4.30 -8.83
CA GLN A 80 2.39 -3.74 -8.85
C GLN A 80 1.50 -4.28 -7.74
N ASP A 81 1.78 -5.46 -7.20
CA ASP A 81 1.14 -5.98 -5.99
C ASP A 81 1.43 -5.14 -4.73
N HIS A 82 2.54 -4.38 -4.74
CA HIS A 82 2.91 -3.46 -3.65
C HIS A 82 2.64 -1.98 -3.97
N SER A 83 2.65 -1.62 -5.25
CA SER A 83 2.68 -0.22 -5.69
C SER A 83 1.56 0.17 -6.65
N GLY A 84 0.77 -0.80 -7.10
CA GLY A 84 -0.23 -0.65 -8.15
C GLY A 84 -1.24 0.46 -7.85
N CYS A 85 -1.69 0.57 -6.61
CA CYS A 85 -2.65 1.60 -6.22
C CYS A 85 -2.04 2.92 -5.70
N ILE A 86 -0.72 3.14 -5.83
CA ILE A 86 -0.07 4.40 -5.38
C ILE A 86 -0.63 5.63 -6.10
N PRO A 87 -0.87 5.64 -7.43
CA PRO A 87 -1.46 6.80 -8.11
C PRO A 87 -2.80 7.23 -7.50
N GLN A 88 -3.67 6.27 -7.19
CA GLN A 88 -4.98 6.51 -6.58
C GLN A 88 -4.85 7.07 -5.16
N ILE A 89 -3.88 6.57 -4.38
CA ILE A 89 -3.56 7.12 -3.06
C ILE A 89 -3.09 8.57 -3.17
N LEU A 90 -2.18 8.88 -4.10
CA LEU A 90 -1.67 10.25 -4.29
C LEU A 90 -2.75 11.20 -4.85
N ALA A 91 -3.69 10.70 -5.65
CA ALA A 91 -4.85 11.47 -6.08
C ALA A 91 -5.77 11.83 -4.91
N ARG A 92 -5.96 10.90 -3.96
CA ARG A 92 -6.72 11.14 -2.73
C ARG A 92 -5.99 12.06 -1.73
N TYR A 93 -4.66 11.96 -1.67
CA TYR A 93 -3.81 12.74 -0.77
C TYR A 93 -2.79 13.58 -1.57
N PRO A 94 -3.23 14.66 -2.25
CA PRO A 94 -2.40 15.41 -3.19
C PRO A 94 -1.20 16.13 -2.55
N GLU A 95 -1.21 16.34 -1.24
CA GLU A 95 -0.06 16.92 -0.52
C GLU A 95 0.99 15.87 -0.09
N ALA A 96 0.67 14.58 -0.20
CA ALA A 96 1.58 13.50 0.18
C ALA A 96 2.76 13.42 -0.79
N LYS A 97 3.95 13.18 -0.25
CA LYS A 97 5.15 12.95 -1.07
C LYS A 97 5.43 11.46 -1.18
N LEU A 98 5.58 10.98 -2.42
CA LEU A 98 6.10 9.64 -2.67
C LEU A 98 7.60 9.61 -2.39
N ILE A 99 8.01 8.72 -1.49
CA ILE A 99 9.40 8.45 -1.14
C ILE A 99 9.74 7.05 -1.63
N ALA A 100 10.81 6.96 -2.42
CA ALA A 100 11.31 5.70 -2.96
C ALA A 100 12.83 5.78 -3.12
N SER A 101 13.48 4.64 -3.36
CA SER A 101 14.91 4.64 -3.70
C SER A 101 15.15 5.33 -5.05
N PRO A 102 16.36 5.88 -5.31
CA PRO A 102 16.69 6.48 -6.60
C PRO A 102 16.45 5.55 -7.80
N LYS A 103 16.70 4.24 -7.62
CA LYS A 103 16.47 3.22 -8.65
C LYS A 103 14.98 2.98 -8.90
N ALA A 104 14.18 2.93 -7.84
CA ALA A 104 12.73 2.68 -7.94
C ALA A 104 12.00 3.83 -8.64
N LYS A 105 12.49 5.07 -8.54
CA LYS A 105 11.83 6.24 -9.14
C LYS A 105 11.52 6.04 -10.63
N GLY A 106 12.50 5.64 -11.44
CA GLY A 106 12.28 5.42 -12.87
C GLY A 106 11.26 4.32 -13.12
N ILE A 107 11.40 3.19 -12.43
CA ILE A 107 10.52 2.02 -12.55
C ILE A 107 9.06 2.39 -12.20
N LEU A 108 8.85 3.07 -11.07
CA LEU A 108 7.53 3.52 -10.65
C LEU A 108 6.90 4.48 -11.65
N MET A 109 7.68 5.42 -12.21
CA MET A 109 7.19 6.36 -13.23
C MET A 109 6.82 5.65 -14.54
N ASP A 110 7.54 4.59 -14.90
CA ASP A 110 7.28 3.83 -16.12
C ASP A 110 6.06 2.90 -15.96
N LEU A 111 5.89 2.29 -14.78
CA LEU A 111 4.83 1.30 -14.51
C LEU A 111 3.49 1.91 -14.09
N LEU A 112 3.48 3.06 -13.41
CA LEU A 112 2.31 3.62 -12.74
C LEU A 112 1.80 4.90 -13.44
N GLN A 113 1.51 4.79 -14.74
CA GLN A 113 1.03 5.90 -15.58
C GLN A 113 -0.47 6.18 -15.43
#